data_AF-A0A536SQ34-F1
#
_entry.id   AF-A0A536SQ34-F1
#
_cell.length_a   1.000
_cell.length_b   1.000
_cell.length_c   1.000
_cell.angle_alpha   90.00
_cell.angle_beta   90.00
_cell.angle_gamma   90.00
#
_symmetry.space_group_name_H-M   'P 1'
#
loop_
_entity.id
_entity.type
_entity.pdbx_description
1 polymer ?
#
loop_
_entity_poly.entity_id
_entity_poly.type
_entity_poly.pdbx_seq_one_letter_code
_entity_poly.pdbx_strand_id
1 'polypeptide(L)'
;CVGGTMLGTALAVTAAKGEARVESATFLASMLDFSDTGEIGLFIDEPSVMQREASIGKGGVMPGRDLALVFSALRANELVWSYVVNNYLMGRSPEAFDLLYWNADSTNLPGPMYCWYVRNTYLENKLREPGRVSTMGVPVDLGRVVVPAYVLATREDHIVPWRTAYRTTQLLNSDMRFVLGASGHVAGIVNPASKNKRSYWTGGKPTGDPESWLAAATETPGSWWTDWSAWLERFGGERVKAHARLGNAKYEPIEPAPGRYVKHRVA
;
A
#
# COMPACT_ATOMS: atom_id res chain seq x y z
N CYS A 1 -0.06 -0.07 -0.34
CA CYS A 1 -0.41 -1.50 -0.15
C CYS A 1 0.22 -2.05 1.14
N VAL A 2 0.57 -3.34 1.19
CA VAL A 2 1.18 -4.01 2.37
C VAL A 2 2.44 -3.30 2.91
N GLY A 3 3.24 -2.67 2.05
CA GLY A 3 4.41 -1.90 2.48
C GLY A 3 4.07 -0.75 3.44
N GLY A 4 2.91 -0.12 3.30
CA GLY A 4 2.45 0.90 4.26
C GLY A 4 1.98 0.28 5.58
N THR A 5 1.42 -0.93 5.57
CA THR A 5 1.10 -1.67 6.80
C THR A 5 2.36 -2.05 7.57
N MET A 6 3.40 -2.49 6.85
CA MET A 6 4.72 -2.74 7.42
C MET A 6 5.36 -1.46 7.95
N LEU A 7 5.26 -0.34 7.22
CA LEU A 7 5.76 0.96 7.65
C LEU A 7 5.08 1.42 8.95
N GLY A 8 3.74 1.39 9.03
CA GLY A 8 3.00 1.78 10.23
C GLY A 8 3.39 0.94 11.44
N THR A 9 3.53 -0.38 11.25
CA THR A 9 3.99 -1.30 12.28
C THR A 9 5.43 -0.98 12.73
N ALA A 10 6.33 -0.73 11.78
CA ALA A 10 7.72 -0.38 12.08
C ALA A 10 7.83 0.94 12.85
N LEU A 11 7.07 1.96 12.44
CA LEU A 11 7.02 3.27 13.12
C LEU A 11 6.52 3.13 14.56
N ALA A 12 5.48 2.32 14.79
CA ALA A 12 4.99 2.06 16.14
C ALA A 12 6.04 1.37 17.02
N VAL A 13 6.76 0.38 16.47
CA VAL A 13 7.84 -0.31 17.20
C VAL A 13 9.03 0.63 17.48
N THR A 14 9.45 1.45 16.51
CA THR A 14 10.54 2.41 16.73
C THR A 14 10.14 3.50 17.73
N ALA A 15 8.90 3.99 17.68
CA ALA A 15 8.38 4.94 18.65
C ALA A 15 8.36 4.34 20.07
N ALA A 16 7.93 3.09 20.23
CA ALA A 16 7.96 2.39 21.52
C ALA A 16 9.39 2.16 22.06
N LYS A 17 10.39 2.07 21.17
CA LYS A 17 11.82 2.00 21.54
C LYS A 17 12.49 3.37 21.75
N GLY A 18 11.78 4.48 21.49
CA GLY A 18 12.36 5.82 21.54
C GLY A 18 13.30 6.15 20.37
N GLU A 19 13.20 5.42 19.26
CA GLU A 19 14.02 5.63 18.07
C GLU A 19 13.35 6.62 17.10
N ALA A 20 13.91 7.82 16.96
CA ALA A 20 13.46 8.85 16.03
C ALA A 20 14.36 8.88 14.78
N ARG A 21 14.01 8.10 13.75
CA ARG A 21 14.76 8.03 12.47
C ARG A 21 13.98 8.52 11.26
N VAL A 22 12.71 8.84 11.42
CA VAL A 22 11.79 9.17 10.33
C VAL A 22 11.20 10.54 10.60
N GLU A 23 11.42 11.48 9.68
CA GLU A 23 10.91 12.85 9.78
C GLU A 23 9.45 12.94 9.31
N SER A 24 9.08 12.17 8.29
CA SER A 24 7.72 12.11 7.76
C SER A 24 7.43 10.75 7.11
N ALA A 25 6.16 10.38 7.03
CA ALA A 25 5.70 9.11 6.46
C ALA A 25 4.68 9.32 5.33
N THR A 26 4.70 8.45 4.32
CA THR A 26 3.70 8.46 3.24
C THR A 26 3.09 7.07 3.09
N PHE A 27 1.75 7.00 3.18
CA PHE A 27 0.97 5.78 3.01
C PHE A 27 0.18 5.87 1.71
N LEU A 28 0.52 5.02 0.73
CA LEU A 28 -0.12 5.00 -0.59
C LEU A 28 -0.97 3.74 -0.73
N ALA A 29 -2.29 3.87 -0.87
CA ALA A 29 -3.24 2.76 -0.98
C ALA A 29 -2.96 1.67 0.08
N SER A 30 -2.92 2.05 1.35
CA SER A 30 -2.54 1.19 2.47
C SER A 30 -3.62 1.14 3.53
N MET A 31 -3.74 -0.01 4.19
CA MET A 31 -4.65 -0.23 5.32
C MET A 31 -3.85 -0.42 6.59
N LEU A 32 -4.23 0.32 7.64
CA LEU A 32 -3.85 0.05 9.02
C LEU A 32 -5.05 -0.41 9.86
N ASP A 33 -6.25 -0.01 9.46
CA ASP A 33 -7.52 -0.62 9.87
C ASP A 33 -8.01 -1.54 8.75
N PHE A 34 -8.34 -2.78 9.07
CA PHE A 34 -8.87 -3.78 8.14
C PHE A 34 -10.36 -4.05 8.38
N SER A 35 -11.13 -3.06 8.88
CA SER A 35 -12.56 -3.22 9.14
C SER A 35 -13.42 -3.39 7.88
N ASP A 36 -12.94 -2.91 6.74
CA ASP A 36 -13.52 -3.14 5.43
C ASP A 36 -12.36 -3.43 4.47
N THR A 37 -12.14 -4.70 4.18
CA THR A 37 -11.01 -5.21 3.41
C THR A 37 -11.27 -5.25 1.90
N GLY A 38 -12.38 -4.65 1.46
CA GLY A 38 -12.84 -4.73 0.09
C GLY A 38 -13.10 -6.17 -0.34
N GLU A 39 -12.94 -6.44 -1.63
CA GLU A 39 -13.27 -7.74 -2.21
C GLU A 39 -12.31 -8.86 -1.76
N ILE A 40 -11.11 -8.52 -1.27
CA ILE A 40 -10.16 -9.53 -0.74
C ILE A 40 -10.76 -10.28 0.45
N GLY A 41 -11.55 -9.60 1.28
CA GLY A 41 -12.19 -10.21 2.46
C GLY A 41 -13.09 -11.39 2.12
N LEU A 42 -13.63 -11.46 0.90
CA LEU A 42 -14.48 -12.55 0.43
C LEU A 42 -13.74 -13.88 0.30
N PHE A 43 -12.40 -13.85 0.22
CA PHE A 43 -11.54 -15.04 0.09
C PHE A 43 -10.90 -15.46 1.42
N ILE A 44 -11.26 -14.80 2.53
CA ILE A 44 -10.61 -15.01 3.83
C ILE A 44 -11.67 -15.42 4.85
N ASP A 45 -11.52 -16.63 5.37
CA ASP A 45 -12.34 -17.17 6.43
C ASP A 45 -11.49 -17.93 7.46
N GLU A 46 -12.07 -18.20 8.63
CA GLU A 46 -11.36 -18.91 9.70
C GLU A 46 -10.82 -20.29 9.25
N PRO A 47 -11.61 -21.16 8.59
CA PRO A 47 -11.12 -22.47 8.16
C PRO A 47 -9.91 -22.41 7.20
N SER A 48 -9.95 -21.52 6.20
CA SER A 48 -8.86 -21.36 5.22
C SER A 48 -7.59 -20.81 5.87
N VAL A 49 -7.70 -19.89 6.83
CA VAL A 49 -6.56 -19.37 7.58
C VAL A 49 -5.96 -20.45 8.48
N MET A 50 -6.79 -21.20 9.23
CA MET A 50 -6.33 -22.33 10.04
C MET A 50 -5.59 -23.38 9.21
N GLN A 51 -6.08 -23.69 8.00
CA GLN A 51 -5.43 -24.63 7.09
C GLN A 51 -4.05 -24.12 6.64
N ARG A 52 -3.93 -22.83 6.32
CA ARG A 52 -2.64 -22.21 5.95
C ARG A 52 -1.69 -22.18 7.16
N GLU A 53 -2.16 -21.87 8.35
CA GLU A 53 -1.35 -21.92 9.57
C GLU A 53 -0.82 -23.32 9.87
N ALA A 54 -1.65 -24.35 9.68
CA ALA A 54 -1.24 -25.74 9.86
C ALA A 54 -0.19 -26.19 8.81
N SER A 55 -0.30 -25.72 7.57
CA SER A 55 0.56 -26.15 6.46
C SER A 55 1.85 -25.34 6.30
N ILE A 56 1.78 -24.01 6.43
CA ILE A 56 2.89 -23.09 6.18
C ILE A 56 3.13 -22.09 7.34
N GLY A 57 2.39 -22.18 8.45
CA GLY A 57 2.51 -21.23 9.56
C GLY A 57 3.78 -21.40 10.41
N LYS A 58 4.36 -22.60 10.45
CA LYS A 58 5.60 -22.91 11.19
C LYS A 58 6.85 -23.00 10.30
N GLY A 59 6.75 -22.56 9.05
CA GLY A 59 7.80 -22.65 8.04
C GLY A 59 7.20 -22.84 6.64
N GLY A 60 8.03 -22.88 5.61
CA GLY A 60 7.55 -23.02 4.23
C GLY A 60 7.19 -21.69 3.57
N VAL A 61 6.47 -21.77 2.45
CA VAL A 61 6.29 -20.67 1.50
C VAL A 61 4.84 -20.59 1.06
N MET A 62 4.28 -19.39 1.06
CA MET A 62 3.06 -19.07 0.32
C MET A 62 3.44 -18.81 -1.15
N PRO A 63 3.04 -19.68 -2.09
CA PRO A 63 3.44 -19.55 -3.49
C PRO A 63 2.85 -18.30 -4.14
N GLY A 64 3.66 -17.58 -4.93
CA GLY A 64 3.22 -16.40 -5.67
C GLY A 64 2.05 -16.67 -6.61
N ARG A 65 1.97 -17.88 -7.18
CA ARG A 65 0.83 -18.32 -8.01
C ARG A 65 -0.51 -18.33 -7.28
N ASP A 66 -0.52 -18.68 -5.98
CA ASP A 66 -1.75 -18.71 -5.18
C ASP A 66 -2.23 -17.27 -4.92
N LEU A 67 -1.30 -16.35 -4.65
CA LEU A 67 -1.60 -14.92 -4.52
C LEU A 67 -2.08 -14.33 -5.85
N ALA A 68 -1.42 -14.66 -6.96
CA ALA A 68 -1.79 -14.21 -8.29
C ALA A 68 -3.21 -14.64 -8.68
N LEU A 69 -3.64 -15.84 -8.25
CA LEU A 69 -5.01 -16.31 -8.47
C LEU A 69 -6.05 -15.44 -7.75
N VAL A 70 -5.80 -15.10 -6.48
CA VAL A 70 -6.67 -14.19 -5.71
C VAL A 70 -6.74 -12.82 -6.39
N PHE A 71 -5.59 -12.22 -6.74
CA PHE A 71 -5.57 -10.90 -7.41
C PHE A 71 -6.19 -10.91 -8.81
N SER A 72 -6.10 -12.02 -9.54
CA SER A 72 -6.76 -12.16 -10.84
C SER A 72 -8.28 -12.29 -10.71
N ALA A 73 -8.76 -13.00 -9.68
CA ALA A 73 -10.19 -13.14 -9.41
C ALA A 73 -10.85 -11.79 -9.06
N LEU A 74 -10.13 -10.93 -8.32
CA LEU A 74 -10.58 -9.58 -7.94
C LEU A 74 -10.70 -8.61 -9.13
N ARG A 75 -10.11 -8.94 -10.27
CA ARG A 75 -10.11 -8.08 -11.46
C ARG A 75 -10.84 -8.69 -12.65
N ALA A 76 -11.76 -9.63 -12.43
CA ALA A 76 -12.49 -10.29 -13.53
C ALA A 76 -13.10 -9.28 -14.52
N ASN A 77 -13.66 -8.15 -14.05
CA ASN A 77 -14.24 -7.14 -14.94
C ASN A 77 -13.21 -6.26 -15.67
N GLU A 78 -12.08 -5.92 -15.05
CA GLU A 78 -11.08 -5.03 -15.66
C GLU A 78 -10.04 -5.79 -16.50
N LEU A 79 -9.69 -7.01 -16.12
CA LEU A 79 -8.66 -7.83 -16.77
C LEU A 79 -9.23 -8.89 -17.70
N VAL A 80 -10.31 -9.59 -17.31
CA VAL A 80 -10.86 -10.69 -18.10
C VAL A 80 -11.87 -10.16 -19.11
N TRP A 81 -12.80 -9.31 -18.70
CA TRP A 81 -13.84 -8.82 -19.63
C TRP A 81 -13.30 -7.84 -20.67
N SER A 82 -12.40 -6.91 -20.30
CA SER A 82 -11.76 -6.03 -21.28
C SER A 82 -10.91 -6.81 -22.29
N TYR A 83 -10.23 -7.87 -21.84
CA TYR A 83 -9.49 -8.81 -22.69
C TYR A 83 -10.43 -9.59 -23.62
N VAL A 84 -11.53 -10.15 -23.11
CA VAL A 84 -12.52 -10.88 -23.92
C VAL A 84 -13.17 -9.96 -24.95
N VAL A 85 -13.58 -8.75 -24.57
CA VAL A 85 -14.18 -7.79 -25.50
C VAL A 85 -13.18 -7.36 -26.57
N ASN A 86 -11.96 -6.98 -26.20
CA ASN A 86 -10.98 -6.50 -27.19
C ASN A 86 -10.41 -7.63 -28.08
N ASN A 87 -10.19 -8.83 -27.53
CA ASN A 87 -9.54 -9.91 -28.26
C ASN A 87 -10.53 -10.83 -28.96
N TYR A 88 -11.57 -11.28 -28.25
CA TYR A 88 -12.53 -12.24 -28.81
C TYR A 88 -13.58 -11.55 -29.67
N LEU A 89 -14.14 -10.41 -29.23
CA LEU A 89 -15.17 -9.71 -30.01
C LEU A 89 -14.61 -8.75 -31.06
N MET A 90 -13.51 -8.05 -30.77
CA MET A 90 -12.98 -7.01 -31.65
C MET A 90 -11.75 -7.45 -32.48
N GLY A 91 -11.22 -8.66 -32.25
CA GLY A 91 -10.08 -9.21 -33.01
C GLY A 91 -8.77 -8.44 -32.87
N ARG A 92 -8.64 -7.60 -31.83
CA ARG A 92 -7.44 -6.80 -31.57
C ARG A 92 -6.49 -7.60 -30.69
N SER A 93 -5.19 -7.53 -30.94
CA SER A 93 -4.22 -8.03 -29.96
C SER A 93 -4.22 -7.11 -28.74
N PRO A 94 -4.17 -7.62 -27.50
CA PRO A 94 -4.11 -6.76 -26.34
C PRO A 94 -2.78 -6.00 -26.39
N GLU A 95 -2.82 -4.68 -26.23
CA GLU A 95 -1.59 -3.89 -26.06
C GLU A 95 -0.80 -4.48 -24.88
N ALA A 96 0.52 -4.60 -25.04
CA ALA A 96 1.42 -5.00 -23.98
C ALA A 96 1.40 -3.92 -22.88
N PHE A 97 0.43 -4.02 -21.97
CA PHE A 97 0.27 -3.10 -20.86
C PHE A 97 1.36 -3.40 -19.82
N ASP A 98 2.20 -2.40 -19.57
CA ASP A 98 3.18 -2.36 -18.47
C ASP A 98 2.59 -2.86 -17.14
N LEU A 99 1.35 -2.48 -16.83
CA LEU A 99 0.65 -2.90 -15.61
C LEU A 99 0.35 -4.40 -15.58
N LEU A 100 0.05 -5.01 -16.72
CA LEU A 100 -0.21 -6.45 -16.80
C LEU A 100 1.07 -7.24 -16.58
N TYR A 101 2.18 -6.77 -17.15
CA TYR A 101 3.49 -7.38 -16.94
C TYR A 101 3.88 -7.35 -15.46
N TRP A 102 3.76 -6.18 -14.82
CA TRP A 102 4.00 -6.04 -13.38
C TRP A 102 3.09 -6.95 -12.54
N ASN A 103 1.80 -7.04 -12.88
CA ASN A 103 0.84 -7.84 -12.13
C ASN A 103 1.08 -9.36 -12.29
N ALA A 104 1.62 -9.79 -13.43
CA ALA A 104 1.95 -11.19 -13.68
C ALA A 104 3.26 -11.64 -13.02
N ASP A 105 4.15 -10.71 -12.65
CA ASP A 105 5.44 -10.98 -12.03
C ASP A 105 5.29 -11.21 -10.51
N SER A 106 4.75 -12.38 -10.16
CA SER A 106 4.40 -12.72 -8.77
C SER A 106 5.63 -12.94 -7.88
N THR A 107 5.44 -12.81 -6.56
CA THR A 107 6.47 -13.07 -5.55
C THR A 107 6.00 -14.09 -4.52
N ASN A 108 6.89 -14.99 -4.10
CA ASN A 108 6.66 -15.86 -2.94
C ASN A 108 6.72 -15.08 -1.63
N LEU A 109 5.91 -15.48 -0.64
CA LEU A 109 5.99 -14.95 0.73
C LEU A 109 6.40 -16.07 1.70
N PRO A 110 7.21 -15.77 2.75
CA PRO A 110 7.43 -16.71 3.82
C PRO A 110 6.09 -17.08 4.49
N GLY A 111 5.84 -18.38 4.66
CA GLY A 111 4.58 -18.89 5.21
C GLY A 111 4.18 -18.25 6.54
N PRO A 112 5.09 -18.18 7.55
CA PRO A 112 4.78 -17.55 8.83
C PRO A 112 4.40 -16.07 8.70
N MET A 113 5.03 -15.32 7.79
CA MET A 113 4.73 -13.90 7.56
C MET A 113 3.34 -13.75 6.94
N TYR A 114 3.01 -14.55 5.93
CA TYR A 114 1.69 -14.55 5.30
C TYR A 114 0.58 -14.91 6.29
N CYS A 115 0.73 -16.01 7.03
CA CYS A 115 -0.24 -16.45 8.04
C CYS A 115 -0.45 -15.38 9.11
N TRP A 116 0.64 -14.82 9.64
CA TRP A 116 0.55 -13.74 10.62
C TRP A 116 -0.20 -12.53 10.05
N TYR A 117 0.12 -12.12 8.82
CA TYR A 117 -0.51 -10.97 8.18
C TYR A 117 -2.01 -11.20 8.04
N VAL A 118 -2.45 -12.28 7.38
CA VAL A 118 -3.87 -12.54 7.16
C VAL A 118 -4.66 -12.69 8.47
N ARG A 119 -4.13 -13.45 9.44
CA ARG A 119 -4.75 -13.65 10.76
C ARG A 119 -4.97 -12.31 11.49
N ASN A 120 -3.90 -11.53 11.63
CA ASN A 120 -3.91 -10.35 12.50
C ASN A 120 -4.40 -9.07 11.81
N THR A 121 -4.55 -9.06 10.48
CA THR A 121 -5.11 -7.93 9.75
C THR A 121 -6.47 -8.29 9.17
N TYR A 122 -6.53 -9.05 8.08
CA TYR A 122 -7.78 -9.30 7.35
C TYR A 122 -8.84 -10.03 8.16
N LEU A 123 -8.46 -11.00 9.00
CA LEU A 123 -9.41 -11.84 9.72
C LEU A 123 -9.83 -11.24 11.06
N GLU A 124 -8.86 -10.91 11.92
CA GLU A 124 -9.13 -10.46 13.29
C GLU A 124 -8.92 -8.96 13.50
N ASN A 125 -8.32 -8.25 12.53
CA ASN A 125 -8.05 -6.81 12.58
C ASN A 125 -7.39 -6.34 13.90
N LYS A 126 -6.51 -7.17 14.47
CA LYS A 126 -5.82 -6.89 15.73
C LYS A 126 -4.78 -5.78 15.63
N LEU A 127 -4.25 -5.50 14.42
CA LEU A 127 -3.21 -4.49 14.22
C LEU A 127 -3.64 -3.08 14.65
N ARG A 128 -4.92 -2.72 14.49
CA ARG A 128 -5.43 -1.39 14.86
C ARG A 128 -5.58 -1.21 16.37
N GLU A 129 -5.62 -2.31 17.13
CA GLU A 129 -5.90 -2.29 18.56
C GLU A 129 -4.56 -2.20 19.34
N PRO A 130 -4.35 -1.14 20.15
CA PRO A 130 -3.09 -0.97 20.89
C PRO A 130 -2.70 -2.19 21.72
N GLY A 131 -1.49 -2.71 21.47
CA GLY A 131 -0.87 -3.80 22.21
C GLY A 131 -1.39 -5.21 21.89
N ARG A 132 -2.34 -5.37 20.96
CA ARG A 132 -2.96 -6.67 20.65
C ARG A 132 -2.11 -7.58 19.78
N VAL A 133 -1.17 -6.98 19.05
CA VAL A 133 -0.11 -7.71 18.34
C VAL A 133 1.25 -7.24 18.84
N SER A 134 2.25 -8.10 18.72
CA SER A 134 3.65 -7.77 19.05
C SER A 134 4.55 -8.07 17.87
N THR A 135 5.52 -7.20 17.62
CA THR A 135 6.54 -7.34 16.57
C THR A 135 7.91 -7.06 17.17
N MET A 136 8.91 -7.91 16.91
CA MET A 136 10.25 -7.79 17.49
C MET A 136 10.24 -7.69 19.04
N GLY A 137 9.33 -8.42 19.70
CA GLY A 137 9.17 -8.41 21.16
C GLY A 137 8.51 -7.15 21.72
N VAL A 138 8.01 -6.25 20.86
CA VAL A 138 7.40 -4.98 21.26
C VAL A 138 5.91 -4.98 20.91
N PRO A 139 5.00 -4.69 21.87
CA PRO A 139 3.59 -4.49 21.58
C PRO A 139 3.40 -3.32 20.61
N VAL A 140 2.62 -3.54 19.55
CA VAL A 140 2.38 -2.53 18.51
C VAL A 140 1.24 -1.62 18.96
N ASP A 141 1.50 -0.32 18.94
CA ASP A 141 0.52 0.72 19.22
C ASP A 141 0.68 1.85 18.19
N LEU A 142 -0.24 1.90 17.23
CA LEU A 142 -0.23 2.90 16.16
C LEU A 142 -0.44 4.33 16.69
N GLY A 143 -1.07 4.49 17.86
CA GLY A 143 -1.25 5.78 18.51
C GLY A 143 0.06 6.41 19.01
N ARG A 144 1.16 5.63 19.07
CA ARG A 144 2.50 6.15 19.38
C ARG A 144 3.19 6.82 18.18
N VAL A 145 2.63 6.67 16.98
CA VAL A 145 3.20 7.26 15.77
C VAL A 145 2.82 8.74 15.71
N VAL A 146 3.81 9.61 15.86
CA VAL A 146 3.66 11.08 15.90
C VAL A 146 4.29 11.80 14.71
N VAL A 147 4.88 11.07 13.77
CA VAL A 147 5.54 11.66 12.59
C VAL A 147 4.49 12.21 11.62
N PRO A 148 4.67 13.41 11.05
CA PRO A 148 3.79 13.93 10.01
C PRO A 148 3.54 12.91 8.90
N ALA A 149 2.28 12.70 8.53
CA ALA A 149 1.89 11.63 7.62
C ALA A 149 1.04 12.13 6.44
N TYR A 150 1.41 11.68 5.25
CA TYR A 150 0.63 11.84 4.02
C TYR A 150 -0.08 10.53 3.72
N VAL A 151 -1.41 10.56 3.63
CA VAL A 151 -2.24 9.38 3.34
C VAL A 151 -2.92 9.61 2.01
N LEU A 152 -2.62 8.75 1.05
CA LEU A 152 -3.27 8.74 -0.25
C LEU A 152 -4.12 7.48 -0.41
N ALA A 153 -5.35 7.69 -0.84
CA ALA A 153 -6.22 6.65 -1.36
C ALA A 153 -6.70 7.00 -2.77
N THR A 154 -7.31 6.05 -3.47
CA THR A 154 -7.91 6.31 -4.79
C THR A 154 -9.40 5.95 -4.78
N ARG A 155 -10.23 6.79 -5.39
CA ARG A 155 -11.69 6.80 -5.22
C ARG A 155 -12.38 5.52 -5.69
N GLU A 156 -11.89 4.89 -6.75
CA GLU A 156 -12.46 3.67 -7.36
C GLU A 156 -11.63 2.43 -6.99
N ASP A 157 -10.86 2.48 -5.91
CA ASP A 157 -10.06 1.35 -5.43
C ASP A 157 -10.93 0.30 -4.72
N HIS A 158 -11.03 -0.88 -5.33
CA HIS A 158 -11.71 -2.05 -4.76
C HIS A 158 -10.79 -2.97 -3.94
N ILE A 159 -9.46 -2.79 -4.06
CA ILE A 159 -8.44 -3.56 -3.33
C ILE A 159 -8.21 -2.93 -1.95
N VAL A 160 -8.10 -1.61 -1.91
CA VAL A 160 -7.99 -0.81 -0.69
C VAL A 160 -9.06 0.27 -0.74
N PRO A 161 -10.28 -0.01 -0.25
CA PRO A 161 -11.36 0.96 -0.25
C PRO A 161 -10.90 2.27 0.39
N TRP A 162 -11.15 3.40 -0.26
CA TRP A 162 -10.61 4.69 0.19
C TRP A 162 -11.10 5.08 1.58
N ARG A 163 -12.31 4.65 1.95
CA ARG A 163 -12.89 4.82 3.30
C ARG A 163 -12.07 4.08 4.36
N THR A 164 -11.57 2.90 4.02
CA THR A 164 -10.68 2.12 4.88
C THR A 164 -9.32 2.77 5.00
N ALA A 165 -8.74 3.24 3.90
CA ALA A 165 -7.50 4.03 3.94
C ALA A 165 -7.66 5.31 4.77
N TYR A 166 -8.81 6.00 4.66
CA TYR A 166 -9.14 7.18 5.46
C TYR A 166 -9.13 6.90 6.97
N ARG A 167 -9.56 5.71 7.43
CA ARG A 167 -9.49 5.33 8.86
C ARG A 167 -8.07 5.34 9.42
N THR A 168 -7.03 5.27 8.58
CA THR A 168 -5.64 5.52 9.01
C THR A 168 -5.51 6.86 9.74
N THR A 169 -6.30 7.87 9.34
CA THR A 169 -6.28 9.20 9.96
C THR A 169 -6.89 9.27 11.36
N GLN A 170 -7.46 8.16 11.81
CA GLN A 170 -8.06 8.02 13.14
C GLN A 170 -7.21 7.12 14.05
N LEU A 171 -6.18 6.46 13.50
CA LEU A 171 -5.32 5.53 14.24
C LEU A 171 -3.98 6.13 14.64
N LEU A 172 -3.42 7.03 13.82
CA LEU A 172 -2.11 7.64 14.08
C LEU A 172 -2.29 8.96 14.83
N ASN A 173 -1.42 9.21 15.82
CA ASN A 173 -1.36 10.50 16.54
C ASN A 173 -0.47 11.51 15.78
N SER A 174 -0.68 11.60 14.48
CA SER A 174 0.19 12.34 13.54
C SER A 174 -0.55 13.56 12.97
N ASP A 175 0.19 14.62 12.61
CA ASP A 175 -0.37 15.66 11.74
C ASP A 175 -0.55 15.09 10.34
N MET A 176 -1.79 15.02 9.87
CA MET A 176 -2.15 14.22 8.69
C MET A 176 -2.72 15.05 7.55
N ARG A 177 -2.17 14.78 6.37
CA ARG A 177 -2.72 15.21 5.08
C ARG A 177 -3.35 14.00 4.40
N PHE A 178 -4.66 14.01 4.22
CA PHE A 178 -5.36 13.02 3.40
C PHE A 178 -5.60 13.58 1.99
N VAL A 179 -5.34 12.75 0.99
CA VAL A 179 -5.59 13.05 -0.42
C VAL A 179 -6.31 11.88 -1.06
N LEU A 180 -7.31 12.18 -1.89
CA LEU A 180 -8.04 11.19 -2.65
C LEU A 180 -7.73 11.36 -4.14
N GLY A 181 -7.05 10.41 -4.76
CA GLY A 181 -6.86 10.39 -6.21
C GLY A 181 -8.08 9.85 -6.94
N ALA A 182 -8.34 10.30 -8.16
CA ALA A 182 -9.32 9.65 -9.04
C ALA A 182 -8.84 8.28 -9.54
N SER A 183 -9.75 7.49 -10.12
CA SER A 183 -9.51 6.14 -10.66
C SER A 183 -9.26 5.06 -9.60
N GLY A 184 -8.92 3.86 -10.08
CA GLY A 184 -8.71 2.65 -9.26
C GLY A 184 -7.26 2.47 -8.80
N HIS A 185 -7.01 1.35 -8.12
CA HIS A 185 -5.79 1.06 -7.35
C HIS A 185 -4.47 1.47 -8.04
N VAL A 186 -4.22 0.98 -9.26
CA VAL A 186 -2.94 1.25 -9.94
C VAL A 186 -3.01 2.54 -10.76
N ALA A 187 -4.11 2.75 -11.48
CA ALA A 187 -4.25 3.89 -12.40
C ALA A 187 -4.41 5.24 -11.70
N GLY A 188 -4.86 5.26 -10.45
CA GLY A 188 -4.91 6.46 -9.61
C GLY A 188 -3.60 6.74 -8.88
N ILE A 189 -2.90 5.70 -8.41
CA ILE A 189 -1.59 5.84 -7.74
C ILE A 189 -0.50 6.21 -8.76
N VAL A 190 -0.41 5.47 -9.87
CA VAL A 190 0.56 5.70 -10.94
C VAL A 190 -0.02 6.67 -11.96
N ASN A 191 -0.14 7.94 -11.57
CA ASN A 191 -0.63 9.02 -12.43
C ASN A 191 0.47 10.07 -12.66
N PRO A 192 1.29 9.95 -13.72
CA PRO A 192 2.40 10.87 -13.95
C PRO A 192 1.96 12.33 -14.13
N ALA A 193 2.61 13.24 -13.40
CA ALA A 193 2.32 14.68 -13.49
C ALA A 193 2.48 15.25 -14.92
N SER A 194 3.44 14.72 -15.70
CA SER A 194 3.67 15.14 -17.09
C SER A 194 2.50 14.85 -18.03
N LYS A 195 1.64 13.87 -17.72
CA LYS A 195 0.47 13.52 -18.53
C LYS A 195 -0.77 14.36 -18.18
N ASN A 196 -0.77 15.04 -17.03
CA ASN A 196 -1.84 15.89 -16.53
C ASN A 196 -3.26 15.32 -16.72
N LYS A 197 -3.43 14.02 -16.41
CA LYS A 197 -4.72 13.33 -16.51
C LYS A 197 -5.40 13.28 -15.15
N ARG A 198 -6.74 13.11 -15.17
CA ARG A 198 -7.59 12.88 -13.99
C ARG A 198 -7.62 14.09 -13.05
N SER A 199 -7.95 13.84 -11.80
CA SER A 199 -8.04 14.80 -10.72
C SER A 199 -7.72 14.14 -9.38
N TYR A 200 -7.59 14.97 -8.35
CA TYR A 200 -7.48 14.55 -6.97
C TYR A 200 -8.22 15.53 -6.06
N TRP A 201 -8.70 15.06 -4.91
CA TRP A 201 -9.38 15.86 -3.91
C TRP A 201 -8.46 16.11 -2.72
N THR A 202 -8.44 17.35 -2.26
CA THR A 202 -7.79 17.75 -1.01
C THR A 202 -8.75 18.59 -0.19
N GLY A 203 -8.63 18.55 1.13
CA GLY A 203 -9.54 19.25 2.03
C GLY A 203 -8.86 19.69 3.31
N GLY A 204 -9.69 20.11 4.27
CA GLY A 204 -9.25 20.38 5.64
C GLY A 204 -8.76 19.13 6.37
N LYS A 205 -8.57 19.25 7.69
CA LYS A 205 -8.10 18.14 8.53
C LYS A 205 -8.98 16.90 8.33
N PRO A 206 -8.39 15.70 8.17
CA PRO A 206 -9.13 14.46 7.92
C PRO A 206 -9.73 13.90 9.22
N THR A 207 -10.73 14.62 9.74
CA THR A 207 -11.45 14.29 10.98
C THR A 207 -12.89 13.91 10.67
N GLY A 208 -13.48 13.07 11.52
CA GLY A 208 -14.88 12.68 11.39
C GLY A 208 -15.13 11.67 10.27
N ASP A 209 -16.31 11.73 9.68
CA ASP A 209 -16.79 10.79 8.67
C ASP A 209 -16.16 11.05 7.28
N PRO A 210 -15.72 10.00 6.56
CA PRO A 210 -15.09 10.15 5.24
C PRO A 210 -15.98 10.81 4.18
N GLU A 211 -17.31 10.57 4.18
CA GLU A 211 -18.21 11.22 3.20
C GLU A 211 -18.30 12.71 3.45
N SER A 212 -18.37 13.10 4.72
CA SER A 212 -18.38 14.50 5.13
C SER A 212 -17.08 15.21 4.69
N TRP A 213 -15.93 14.54 4.82
CA TRP A 213 -14.66 15.06 4.32
C TRP A 213 -14.68 15.23 2.79
N LEU A 214 -15.15 14.22 2.05
CA LEU A 214 -15.22 14.28 0.58
C LEU A 214 -16.17 15.39 0.10
N ALA A 215 -17.32 15.57 0.75
CA ALA A 215 -18.28 16.62 0.42
C ALA A 215 -17.69 18.04 0.61
N ALA A 216 -16.77 18.21 1.54
CA ALA A 216 -16.07 19.47 1.80
C ALA A 216 -14.75 19.61 1.02
N ALA A 217 -14.28 18.55 0.36
CA ALA A 217 -13.00 18.55 -0.35
C ALA A 217 -13.09 19.28 -1.69
N THR A 218 -11.99 19.92 -2.08
CA THR A 218 -11.84 20.59 -3.36
C THR A 218 -11.19 19.64 -4.37
N GLU A 219 -11.86 19.45 -5.50
CA GLU A 219 -11.30 18.74 -6.65
C GLU A 219 -10.28 19.61 -7.38
N THR A 220 -9.09 19.07 -7.62
CA THR A 220 -8.01 19.71 -8.39
C THR A 220 -7.69 18.85 -9.61
N PRO A 221 -7.74 19.40 -10.84
CA PRO A 221 -7.33 18.69 -12.04
C PRO A 221 -5.85 18.30 -12.01
N GLY A 222 -5.51 17.16 -12.60
CA GLY A 222 -4.14 16.67 -12.76
C GLY A 222 -3.73 15.59 -11.76
N SER A 223 -2.43 15.45 -11.56
CA SER A 223 -1.85 14.41 -10.70
C SER A 223 -1.65 14.88 -9.27
N TRP A 224 -2.00 14.03 -8.30
CA TRP A 224 -1.70 14.23 -6.88
C TRP A 224 -0.19 14.24 -6.58
N TRP A 225 0.69 13.78 -7.49
CA TRP A 225 2.14 13.78 -7.27
C TRP A 225 2.70 15.19 -7.02
N THR A 226 2.10 16.23 -7.62
CA THR A 226 2.52 17.61 -7.42
C THR A 226 2.21 18.06 -5.99
N ASP A 227 1.04 17.69 -5.48
CA ASP A 227 0.63 17.92 -4.10
C ASP A 227 1.53 17.21 -3.09
N TRP A 228 1.79 15.92 -3.32
CA TRP A 228 2.69 15.14 -2.48
C TRP A 228 4.11 15.68 -2.49
N SER A 229 4.65 16.04 -3.67
CA SER A 229 5.99 16.63 -3.78
C SER A 229 6.09 17.94 -3.00
N ALA A 230 5.09 18.83 -3.10
CA ALA A 230 5.07 20.09 -2.36
C ALA A 230 4.96 19.87 -0.85
N TRP A 231 4.19 18.86 -0.41
CA TRP A 231 4.14 18.47 1.00
C TRP A 231 5.49 17.92 1.48
N LEU A 232 6.15 17.08 0.69
CA LEU A 232 7.41 16.43 1.05
C LEU A 232 8.58 17.43 1.14
N GLU A 233 8.59 18.48 0.31
CA GLU A 233 9.62 19.53 0.36
C GLU A 233 9.74 20.19 1.75
N ARG A 234 8.66 20.22 2.53
CA ARG A 234 8.65 20.77 3.91
C ARG A 234 9.51 19.98 4.88
N PHE A 235 9.84 18.73 4.56
CA PHE A 235 10.61 17.80 5.38
C PHE A 235 11.99 17.47 4.79
N GLY A 236 12.34 18.06 3.63
CA GLY A 236 13.56 17.74 2.88
C GLY A 236 14.84 18.42 3.38
N GLY A 237 14.73 19.34 4.35
CA GLY A 237 15.85 20.15 4.83
C GLY A 237 16.39 21.12 3.78
N GLU A 238 17.63 21.59 3.97
CA GLU A 238 18.27 22.51 3.05
C GLU A 238 18.67 21.83 1.73
N ARG A 239 18.55 22.56 0.62
CA ARG A 239 19.00 22.07 -0.69
C ARG A 239 20.53 22.05 -0.72
N VAL A 240 21.09 20.86 -0.91
CA VAL A 240 22.53 20.64 -1.07
C VAL A 240 22.88 20.25 -2.51
N LYS A 241 24.15 20.43 -2.88
CA LYS A 241 24.65 19.94 -4.16
C LYS A 241 24.51 18.41 -4.20
N ALA A 242 23.99 17.89 -5.32
CA ALA A 242 23.88 16.45 -5.53
C ALA A 242 25.25 15.77 -5.38
N HIS A 243 25.27 14.64 -4.66
CA HIS A 243 26.48 13.85 -4.47
C HIS A 243 26.93 13.21 -5.79
N ALA A 244 28.21 13.37 -6.13
CA ALA A 244 28.77 12.89 -7.40
C ALA A 244 29.03 11.37 -7.43
N ARG A 245 28.99 10.69 -6.27
CA ARG A 245 29.25 9.25 -6.14
C ARG A 245 28.08 8.59 -5.40
N LEU A 246 27.73 7.38 -5.82
CA LEU A 246 26.76 6.54 -5.14
C LEU A 246 27.41 5.87 -3.92
N GLY A 247 26.65 5.71 -2.84
CA GLY A 247 27.12 5.05 -1.63
C GLY A 247 28.08 5.91 -0.78
N ASN A 248 28.81 5.27 0.12
CA ASN A 248 29.85 5.87 0.96
C ASN A 248 30.90 4.80 1.36
N ALA A 249 31.89 5.17 2.18
CA ALA A 249 32.97 4.25 2.59
C ALA A 249 32.49 2.99 3.34
N LYS A 250 31.30 3.03 3.98
CA LYS A 250 30.70 1.88 4.66
C LYS A 250 29.79 1.07 3.73
N TYR A 251 29.18 1.73 2.75
CA TYR A 251 28.20 1.14 1.83
C TYR A 251 28.59 1.47 0.39
N GLU A 252 29.50 0.68 -0.16
CA GLU A 252 29.94 0.82 -1.54
C GLU A 252 28.87 0.30 -2.53
N PRO A 253 28.83 0.81 -3.77
CA PRO A 253 27.95 0.28 -4.81
C PRO A 253 28.21 -1.21 -5.08
N ILE A 254 27.16 -2.04 -5.05
CA ILE A 254 27.27 -3.50 -5.22
C ILE A 254 27.05 -3.92 -6.68
N GLU A 255 25.96 -3.46 -7.29
CA GLU A 255 25.59 -3.76 -8.68
C GLU A 255 24.73 -2.62 -9.25
N PRO A 256 24.68 -2.41 -10.58
CA PRO A 256 23.77 -1.42 -11.17
C PRO A 256 22.30 -1.75 -10.91
N ALA A 257 21.48 -0.71 -10.72
CA ALA A 257 20.02 -0.85 -10.72
C ALA A 257 19.54 -1.47 -12.05
N PRO A 258 18.47 -2.30 -12.05
CA PRO A 258 17.53 -2.54 -10.95
C PRO A 258 17.94 -3.69 -10.02
N GLY A 259 19.17 -4.20 -10.15
CA GLY A 259 19.69 -5.30 -9.33
C GLY A 259 19.14 -6.69 -9.69
N ARG A 260 19.61 -7.71 -8.97
CA ARG A 260 19.33 -9.13 -9.24
C ARG A 260 18.05 -9.65 -8.58
N TYR A 261 17.65 -9.11 -7.43
CA TYR A 261 16.48 -9.62 -6.69
C TYR A 261 15.16 -9.42 -7.44
N VAL A 262 14.97 -8.26 -8.07
CA VAL A 262 13.77 -8.00 -8.89
C VAL A 262 13.72 -8.82 -10.18
N LYS A 263 14.84 -9.41 -10.60
CA LYS A 263 14.93 -10.28 -11.79
C LYS A 263 14.67 -11.76 -11.47
N HIS A 264 14.52 -12.09 -10.19
CA HIS A 264 14.30 -13.46 -9.75
C HIS A 264 12.85 -13.87 -10.06
N ARG A 265 12.68 -15.00 -10.75
CA ARG A 265 11.37 -15.54 -11.09
C ARG A 265 10.95 -16.58 -10.07
N VAL A 266 9.68 -16.53 -9.67
CA VAL A 266 9.04 -17.60 -8.90
C VAL A 266 8.96 -18.84 -9.79
N ALA A 267 9.47 -19.98 -9.29
CA ALA A 267 9.38 -21.28 -9.94
C ALA A 267 8.01 -21.94 -9.72
#